data_AF-A0ABD2LJD1-F1
#
_entry.id   AF-A0ABD2LJD1-F1
#
_cell.length_a   1.000
_cell.length_b   1.000
_cell.length_c   1.000
_cell.angle_alpha   90.00
_cell.angle_beta   90.00
_cell.angle_gamma   90.00
#
_symmetry.space_group_name_H-M   'P 1'
#
loop_
_entity.id
_entity.type
_entity.pdbx_description
1 polymer ?
#
loop_
_entity_poly.entity_id
_entity_poly.type
_entity_poly.pdbx_seq_one_letter_code
_entity_poly.pdbx_strand_id
1 'polypeptide(L)'
;MGFLEWSISARDSLLYLAICLSIPSALLYLAEIVTILRHKQFHNSFYALFIIRAVPDLLYLLDSFYCFRLPILFGSVLFPLYSLLPNWMIGGLPYFLTGYTFQANNLATAFILLNRLTAIAVPLKHDKLWKCILPLIGLAVFCLPISTNWPMFKMTGKLQVEANDSSPSSAASNATSADVLSFFLYEEDNATPYLSILICFDTGVSVVFMVVCIVINIFAVSTYKWQMNKHKFNQQQNAPNNLERKLFIYALITFCGHALIACLFIGIYIATETVNFQMVSALLTHYPWVVDTGSVVLSSWLLLWASDSFRGKLLLDYRIPRIRFEIRAKNCVTPVKGPNEQNNVITERKKQRQMPTVS
;
A
#
# COMPACT_ATOMS: atom_id res chain seq x y z
N MET A 1 10.35 16.43 -29.94
CA MET A 1 9.93 15.18 -29.30
C MET A 1 8.62 15.47 -28.57
N GLY A 2 7.53 14.81 -28.97
CA GLY A 2 6.23 14.96 -28.29
C GLY A 2 6.24 14.30 -26.91
N PHE A 3 5.26 14.63 -26.05
CA PHE A 3 5.13 14.01 -24.72
C PHE A 3 5.04 12.47 -24.79
N LEU A 4 4.35 11.94 -25.80
CA LEU A 4 4.16 10.50 -25.99
C LEU A 4 5.48 9.79 -26.37
N GLU A 5 6.25 10.36 -27.29
CA GLU A 5 7.58 9.87 -27.65
C GLU A 5 8.51 9.89 -26.45
N TRP A 6 8.50 10.99 -25.68
CA TRP A 6 9.28 11.12 -24.46
C TRP A 6 8.92 10.03 -23.45
N SER A 7 7.62 9.82 -23.19
CA SER A 7 7.13 8.80 -22.25
C SER A 7 7.57 7.39 -22.63
N ILE A 8 7.48 7.03 -23.92
CA ILE A 8 7.95 5.74 -24.42
C ILE A 8 9.48 5.64 -24.28
N SER A 9 10.23 6.68 -24.65
CA SER A 9 11.69 6.70 -24.52
C SER A 9 12.18 6.62 -23.07
N ALA A 10 11.36 7.07 -22.11
CA ALA A 10 11.67 7.05 -20.69
C ALA A 10 11.32 5.71 -20.00
N ARG A 11 10.75 4.73 -20.73
CA ARG A 11 10.29 3.43 -20.20
C ARG A 11 11.30 2.80 -19.25
N ASP A 12 12.53 2.61 -19.71
CA ASP A 12 13.54 1.87 -18.95
C ASP A 12 14.00 2.68 -17.73
N SER A 13 14.16 4.01 -17.88
CA SER A 13 14.48 4.90 -16.75
C SER A 13 13.41 4.87 -15.67
N LEU A 14 12.14 4.89 -16.06
CA LEU A 14 11.00 4.79 -15.14
C LEU A 14 10.91 3.41 -14.49
N LEU A 15 11.25 2.35 -15.22
CA LEU A 15 11.32 1.00 -14.68
C LEU A 15 12.40 0.87 -13.60
N TYR A 16 13.61 1.39 -13.86
CA TYR A 16 14.68 1.43 -12.85
C TYR A 16 14.29 2.27 -11.64
N LEU A 17 13.63 3.42 -11.86
CA LEU A 17 13.10 4.24 -10.77
C LEU A 17 12.09 3.45 -9.92
N ALA A 18 11.16 2.73 -10.56
CA ALA A 18 10.18 1.88 -9.90
C ALA A 18 10.86 0.83 -9.02
N ILE A 19 11.89 0.16 -9.52
CA ILE A 19 12.67 -0.85 -8.77
C ILE A 19 13.40 -0.24 -7.58
N CYS A 20 14.09 0.88 -7.80
CA CYS A 20 14.83 1.59 -6.75
C CYS A 20 13.92 2.09 -5.62
N LEU A 21 12.67 2.45 -5.93
CA LEU A 21 11.68 2.85 -4.92
C LEU A 21 11.01 1.64 -4.26
N SER A 22 10.63 0.63 -5.03
CA SER A 22 9.82 -0.48 -4.55
C SER A 22 10.59 -1.47 -3.68
N ILE A 23 11.84 -1.82 -3.99
CA ILE A 23 12.61 -2.79 -3.19
C ILE A 23 12.82 -2.30 -1.75
N PRO A 24 13.35 -1.09 -1.49
CA PRO A 24 13.49 -0.59 -0.11
C PRO A 24 12.16 -0.45 0.59
N SER A 25 11.11 -0.04 -0.14
CA SER A 25 9.76 0.11 0.41
C SER A 25 9.18 -1.24 0.82
N ALA A 26 9.36 -2.29 0.03
CA ALA A 26 8.91 -3.64 0.33
C ALA A 26 9.63 -4.23 1.55
N LEU A 27 10.95 -4.03 1.65
CA LEU A 27 11.73 -4.43 2.83
C LEU A 27 11.25 -3.70 4.09
N LEU A 28 11.00 -2.39 3.98
CA LEU A 28 10.39 -1.62 5.06
C LEU A 28 9.02 -2.18 5.41
N TYR A 29 8.17 -2.45 4.43
CA TYR A 29 6.82 -2.97 4.62
C TYR A 29 6.80 -4.33 5.34
N LEU A 30 7.71 -5.23 4.98
CA LEU A 30 7.92 -6.50 5.69
C LEU A 30 8.39 -6.27 7.13
N ALA A 31 9.34 -5.36 7.34
CA ALA A 31 9.82 -5.01 8.67
C ALA A 31 8.69 -4.43 9.54
N GLU A 32 7.79 -3.64 8.95
CA GLU A 32 6.62 -3.08 9.60
C GLU A 32 5.62 -4.16 10.02
N ILE A 33 5.27 -5.08 9.13
CA ILE A 33 4.39 -6.23 9.44
C ILE A 33 4.97 -7.01 10.62
N VAL A 34 6.25 -7.38 10.58
CA VAL A 34 6.92 -8.13 11.65
C VAL A 34 6.88 -7.35 12.97
N THR A 35 7.14 -6.03 12.93
CA THR A 35 7.10 -5.18 14.13
C THR A 35 5.70 -5.11 14.73
N ILE A 36 4.66 -4.97 13.90
CA ILE A 36 3.26 -4.94 14.37
C ILE A 36 2.88 -6.27 15.03
N LEU A 37 3.24 -7.40 14.43
CA LEU A 37 2.94 -8.73 14.95
C LEU A 37 3.69 -9.04 16.26
N ARG A 38 4.90 -8.49 16.43
CA ARG A 38 5.74 -8.73 17.62
C ARG A 38 5.27 -7.94 18.84
N HIS A 39 4.81 -6.70 18.65
CA HIS A 39 4.55 -5.77 19.75
C HIS A 39 3.04 -5.56 19.99
N LYS A 40 2.54 -6.08 21.12
CA LYS A 40 1.12 -5.99 21.51
C LYS A 40 0.53 -4.57 21.51
N GLN A 41 1.35 -3.54 21.74
CA GLN A 41 0.91 -2.14 21.70
C GLN A 41 0.42 -1.68 20.32
N PHE A 42 0.74 -2.41 19.25
CA PHE A 42 0.28 -2.15 17.88
C PHE A 42 -0.89 -3.06 17.47
N HIS A 43 -1.46 -3.86 18.37
CA HIS A 43 -2.63 -4.70 18.07
C HIS A 43 -3.95 -3.90 18.11
N ASN A 44 -4.01 -2.78 17.38
CA ASN A 44 -5.23 -2.00 17.21
C ASN A 44 -5.84 -2.24 15.81
N SER A 45 -7.08 -1.78 15.62
CA SER A 45 -7.84 -1.97 14.36
C SER A 45 -7.14 -1.36 13.14
N PHE A 46 -6.47 -0.22 13.32
CA PHE A 46 -5.74 0.46 12.25
C PHE A 46 -4.57 -0.38 11.72
N TYR A 47 -3.71 -0.86 12.61
CA TYR A 47 -2.56 -1.68 12.22
C TYR A 47 -2.99 -3.04 11.66
N ALA A 48 -4.11 -3.60 12.12
CA ALA A 48 -4.65 -4.80 11.52
C ALA A 48 -5.14 -4.56 10.07
N LEU A 49 -5.83 -3.45 9.81
CA LEU A 49 -6.21 -3.06 8.44
C LEU A 49 -4.99 -2.76 7.56
N PHE A 50 -3.95 -2.16 8.15
CA PHE A 50 -2.67 -1.95 7.48
C PHE A 50 -2.05 -3.29 7.05
N ILE A 51 -2.02 -4.31 7.91
CA ILE A 51 -1.54 -5.65 7.54
C ILE A 51 -2.42 -6.27 6.44
N ILE A 52 -3.75 -6.17 6.57
CA ILE A 52 -4.70 -6.69 5.56
C ILE A 52 -4.41 -6.08 4.18
N ARG A 53 -4.11 -4.78 4.11
CA ARG A 53 -3.70 -4.09 2.89
C ARG A 53 -2.29 -4.49 2.44
N ALA A 54 -1.37 -4.71 3.38
CA ALA A 54 0.01 -4.95 3.04
C ALA A 54 0.23 -6.26 2.26
N VAL A 55 -0.61 -7.27 2.51
CA VAL A 55 -0.58 -8.55 1.79
C VAL A 55 -0.81 -8.38 0.27
N PRO A 56 -1.94 -7.80 -0.21
CA PRO A 56 -2.16 -7.58 -1.64
C PRO A 56 -1.13 -6.62 -2.26
N ASP A 57 -0.67 -5.61 -1.54
CA ASP A 57 0.42 -4.72 -1.98
C ASP A 57 1.73 -5.49 -2.25
N LEU A 58 2.13 -6.42 -1.38
CA LEU A 58 3.30 -7.27 -1.59
C LEU A 58 3.09 -8.31 -2.70
N LEU A 59 1.88 -8.89 -2.79
CA LEU A 59 1.53 -9.80 -3.89
C LEU A 59 1.59 -9.10 -5.24
N TYR A 60 1.07 -7.87 -5.33
CA TYR A 60 1.16 -7.04 -6.53
C TYR A 60 2.61 -6.82 -6.92
N LEU A 61 3.47 -6.51 -5.94
CA LEU A 61 4.86 -6.26 -6.23
C LEU A 61 5.54 -7.49 -6.83
N LEU A 62 5.30 -8.67 -6.25
CA LEU A 62 5.82 -9.94 -6.76
C LEU A 62 5.29 -10.24 -8.17
N ASP A 63 3.99 -10.06 -8.39
CA ASP A 63 3.36 -10.20 -9.70
C ASP A 63 3.97 -9.25 -10.73
N SER A 64 4.15 -7.98 -10.37
CA SER A 64 4.76 -6.97 -11.24
C SER A 64 6.21 -7.32 -11.63
N PHE A 65 7.00 -7.86 -10.68
CA PHE A 65 8.34 -8.37 -10.99
C PHE A 65 8.29 -9.57 -11.95
N TYR A 66 7.40 -10.52 -11.70
CA TYR A 66 7.24 -11.71 -12.53
C TYR A 66 6.75 -11.37 -13.96
N CYS A 67 5.74 -10.53 -14.09
CA CYS A 67 5.04 -10.29 -15.36
C CYS A 67 5.66 -9.20 -16.21
N PHE A 68 6.24 -8.17 -15.60
CA PHE A 68 6.69 -6.97 -16.31
C PHE A 68 8.18 -6.74 -16.15
N ARG A 69 8.68 -6.63 -14.92
CA ARG A 69 10.05 -6.12 -14.72
C ARG A 69 11.12 -7.11 -15.14
N LEU A 70 11.01 -8.37 -14.71
CA LEU A 70 12.01 -9.40 -15.03
C LEU A 70 12.02 -9.75 -16.53
N PRO A 71 10.86 -9.92 -17.22
CA PRO A 71 10.85 -10.14 -18.67
C PRO A 71 11.47 -9.01 -19.49
N ILE A 72 11.32 -7.75 -19.05
CA ILE A 72 11.91 -6.59 -19.72
C ILE A 72 13.42 -6.51 -19.47
N LEU A 73 13.87 -6.70 -18.23
CA LEU A 73 15.28 -6.50 -17.85
C LEU A 73 16.19 -7.69 -18.16
N PHE A 74 15.65 -8.91 -18.05
CA PHE A 74 16.41 -10.16 -18.15
C PHE A 74 15.77 -11.11 -19.15
N GLY A 75 15.13 -10.56 -20.19
CA GLY A 75 14.35 -11.31 -21.18
C GLY A 75 15.13 -12.46 -21.82
N SER A 76 16.32 -12.18 -22.37
CA SER A 76 17.23 -13.18 -22.95
C SER A 76 17.46 -14.39 -22.05
N VAL A 77 17.74 -14.15 -20.76
CA VAL A 77 18.11 -15.17 -19.79
C VAL A 77 16.89 -15.95 -19.30
N LEU A 78 15.76 -15.27 -19.12
CA LEU A 78 14.56 -15.85 -18.53
C LEU A 78 13.62 -16.49 -19.56
N PHE A 79 13.71 -16.12 -20.84
CA PHE A 79 12.80 -16.63 -21.87
C PHE A 79 12.75 -18.17 -21.93
N PRO A 80 13.87 -18.92 -21.92
CA PRO A 80 13.83 -20.39 -21.91
C PRO A 80 13.15 -20.98 -20.67
N LEU A 81 13.18 -20.28 -19.54
CA LEU A 81 12.49 -20.70 -18.33
C LEU A 81 10.98 -20.44 -18.44
N TYR A 82 10.59 -19.26 -18.94
CA TYR A 82 9.18 -18.89 -19.09
C TYR A 82 8.47 -19.73 -20.14
N SER A 83 9.16 -20.15 -21.21
CA SER A 83 8.58 -20.99 -22.26
C SER A 83 8.25 -22.41 -21.80
N LEU A 84 8.80 -22.85 -20.67
CA LEU A 84 8.47 -24.13 -20.03
C LEU A 84 7.28 -24.04 -19.07
N LEU A 85 6.80 -22.83 -18.77
CA LEU A 85 5.71 -22.64 -17.83
C LEU A 85 4.37 -23.02 -18.46
N PRO A 86 3.45 -23.62 -17.69
CA PRO A 86 2.13 -23.95 -18.18
C PRO A 86 1.33 -22.66 -18.49
N ASN A 87 0.39 -22.74 -19.44
CA ASN A 87 -0.40 -21.59 -19.89
C ASN A 87 -1.07 -20.81 -18.75
N TRP A 88 -1.55 -21.48 -17.71
CA TRP A 88 -2.17 -20.81 -16.56
C TRP A 88 -1.19 -19.93 -15.78
N MET A 89 0.12 -20.17 -15.84
CA MET A 89 1.14 -19.30 -15.22
C MET A 89 1.55 -18.12 -16.11
N ILE A 90 1.35 -18.22 -17.42
CA ILE A 90 1.70 -17.17 -18.38
C ILE A 90 0.51 -16.24 -18.62
N GLY A 91 -0.68 -16.79 -18.87
CA GLY A 91 -1.90 -16.00 -19.13
C GLY A 91 -2.84 -15.90 -17.95
N GLY A 92 -2.96 -16.93 -17.11
CA GLY A 92 -3.99 -16.94 -16.06
C GLY A 92 -3.60 -16.14 -14.82
N LEU A 93 -2.51 -16.56 -14.18
CA LEU A 93 -2.06 -16.09 -12.88
C LEU A 93 -1.71 -14.59 -12.88
N PRO A 94 -0.96 -14.04 -13.86
CA PRO A 94 -0.66 -12.61 -13.93
C PRO A 94 -1.88 -11.71 -13.88
N TYR A 95 -2.82 -11.93 -14.79
CA TYR A 95 -3.99 -11.09 -14.96
C TYR A 95 -4.97 -11.28 -13.80
N PHE A 96 -5.06 -12.51 -13.26
CA PHE A 96 -5.76 -12.78 -12.01
C PHE A 96 -5.17 -11.95 -10.86
N LEU A 97 -3.85 -12.01 -10.63
CA LEU A 97 -3.19 -11.30 -9.53
C LEU A 97 -3.28 -9.79 -9.69
N THR A 98 -3.11 -9.26 -10.89
CA THR A 98 -3.27 -7.84 -11.19
C THR A 98 -4.67 -7.34 -10.78
N GLY A 99 -5.74 -7.96 -11.27
CA GLY A 99 -7.11 -7.57 -10.91
C GLY A 99 -7.44 -7.84 -9.44
N TYR A 100 -6.98 -8.97 -8.91
CA TYR A 100 -7.18 -9.37 -7.51
C TYR A 100 -6.58 -8.36 -6.54
N THR A 101 -5.29 -8.05 -6.70
CA THR A 101 -4.56 -7.15 -5.81
C THR A 101 -5.07 -5.72 -5.93
N PHE A 102 -5.41 -5.27 -7.14
CA PHE A 102 -6.00 -3.96 -7.35
C PHE A 102 -7.32 -3.78 -6.59
N GLN A 103 -8.25 -4.72 -6.72
CA GLN A 103 -9.55 -4.66 -6.03
C GLN A 103 -9.41 -4.82 -4.51
N ALA A 104 -8.56 -5.74 -4.06
CA ALA A 104 -8.25 -5.93 -2.64
C ALA A 104 -7.70 -4.64 -2.01
N ASN A 105 -6.79 -3.96 -2.72
CA ASN A 105 -6.20 -2.70 -2.28
C ASN A 105 -7.22 -1.55 -2.19
N ASN A 106 -8.11 -1.42 -3.18
CA ASN A 106 -9.17 -0.41 -3.14
C ASN A 106 -10.14 -0.65 -1.98
N LEU A 107 -10.55 -1.91 -1.74
CA LEU A 107 -11.37 -2.30 -0.60
C LEU A 107 -10.68 -1.98 0.73
N ALA A 108 -9.43 -2.42 0.90
CA ALA A 108 -8.68 -2.19 2.14
C ALA A 108 -8.50 -0.70 2.41
N THR A 109 -8.26 0.11 1.38
CA THR A 109 -8.16 1.58 1.48
C THR A 109 -9.46 2.20 1.96
N ALA A 110 -10.59 1.82 1.35
CA ALA A 110 -11.90 2.31 1.77
C ALA A 110 -12.18 1.98 3.24
N PHE A 111 -11.82 0.77 3.70
CA PHE A 111 -11.97 0.38 5.10
C PHE A 111 -11.01 1.14 6.04
N ILE A 112 -9.78 1.44 5.62
CA ILE A 112 -8.87 2.30 6.38
C ILE A 112 -9.47 3.71 6.54
N LEU A 113 -10.00 4.30 5.47
CA LEU A 113 -10.67 5.61 5.54
C LEU A 113 -11.89 5.58 6.46
N LEU A 114 -12.72 4.54 6.35
CA LEU A 114 -13.87 4.34 7.24
C LEU A 114 -13.45 4.15 8.70
N ASN A 115 -12.35 3.45 8.94
CA ASN A 115 -11.76 3.27 10.25
C ASN A 115 -11.29 4.61 10.84
N ARG A 116 -10.68 5.49 10.04
CA ARG A 116 -10.33 6.85 10.48
C ARG A 116 -11.56 7.71 10.74
N LEU A 117 -12.55 7.69 9.85
CA LEU A 117 -13.81 8.42 10.05
C LEU A 117 -14.50 8.00 11.35
N THR A 118 -14.61 6.70 11.61
CA THR A 118 -15.27 6.19 12.84
C THR A 118 -14.45 6.43 14.10
N ALA A 119 -13.12 6.46 14.03
CA ALA A 119 -12.27 6.85 15.16
C ALA A 119 -12.54 8.29 15.58
N ILE A 120 -12.68 9.20 14.60
CA ILE A 120 -13.01 10.60 14.82
C ILE A 120 -14.47 10.73 15.28
N ALA A 121 -15.42 10.18 14.53
CA ALA A 121 -16.84 10.40 14.76
C ALA A 121 -17.40 9.70 16.01
N VAL A 122 -16.89 8.50 16.36
CA VAL A 122 -17.44 7.65 17.43
C VAL A 122 -16.33 7.02 18.28
N PRO A 123 -15.48 7.84 18.96
CA PRO A 123 -14.29 7.35 19.66
C PRO A 123 -14.63 6.33 20.76
N LEU A 124 -15.72 6.54 21.50
CA LEU A 124 -16.10 5.70 22.66
C LEU A 124 -16.46 4.26 22.29
N LYS A 125 -16.98 4.03 21.08
CA LYS A 125 -17.40 2.70 20.61
C LYS A 125 -16.46 2.11 19.56
N HIS A 126 -15.45 2.87 19.12
CA HIS A 126 -14.57 2.51 18.02
C HIS A 126 -13.95 1.13 18.21
N ASP A 127 -13.29 0.87 19.34
CA ASP A 127 -12.58 -0.39 19.56
C ASP A 127 -13.51 -1.61 19.55
N LYS A 128 -14.69 -1.51 20.17
CA LYS A 128 -15.67 -2.61 20.20
C LYS A 128 -16.24 -2.88 18.82
N LEU A 129 -16.56 -1.82 18.07
CA LEU A 129 -17.09 -1.90 16.72
C LEU A 129 -16.10 -2.62 15.80
N TRP A 130 -14.84 -2.17 15.79
CA TRP A 130 -13.83 -2.71 14.87
C TRP A 130 -13.36 -4.11 15.24
N LYS A 131 -13.31 -4.48 16.52
CA LYS A 131 -13.02 -5.88 16.90
C LYS A 131 -14.04 -6.87 16.32
N CYS A 132 -15.31 -6.45 16.21
CA CYS A 132 -16.38 -7.27 15.64
C CYS A 132 -16.32 -7.32 14.10
N ILE A 133 -16.10 -6.17 13.46
CA ILE A 133 -16.20 -6.03 12.00
C ILE A 133 -14.92 -6.48 11.27
N LEU A 134 -13.75 -6.37 11.90
CA LEU A 134 -12.45 -6.67 11.29
C LEU A 134 -12.34 -8.06 10.62
N PRO A 135 -12.80 -9.19 11.20
CA PRO A 135 -12.74 -10.48 10.52
C PRO A 135 -13.61 -10.53 9.26
N LEU A 136 -14.78 -9.88 9.28
CA LEU A 136 -15.65 -9.78 8.11
C LEU A 136 -15.01 -8.93 7.00
N ILE A 137 -14.28 -7.87 7.38
CA ILE A 137 -13.51 -7.06 6.43
C ILE A 137 -12.39 -7.88 5.80
N GLY A 138 -11.64 -8.64 6.60
CA GLY A 138 -10.61 -9.53 6.06
C GLY A 138 -11.19 -10.49 5.03
N LEU A 139 -12.33 -11.13 5.35
CA LEU A 139 -13.04 -11.99 4.42
C LEU A 139 -13.47 -11.24 3.15
N ALA A 140 -14.04 -10.04 3.27
CA ALA A 140 -14.47 -9.27 2.12
C ALA A 140 -13.30 -8.84 1.22
N VAL A 141 -12.20 -8.35 1.81
CA VAL A 141 -11.00 -7.91 1.08
C VAL A 141 -10.35 -9.06 0.32
N PHE A 142 -10.31 -10.26 0.89
CA PHE A 142 -9.64 -11.39 0.25
C PHE A 142 -10.57 -12.25 -0.62
N CYS A 143 -11.83 -12.45 -0.28
CA CYS A 143 -12.71 -13.35 -1.03
C CYS A 143 -13.44 -12.66 -2.19
N LEU A 144 -13.82 -11.39 -2.05
CA LEU A 144 -14.56 -10.70 -3.11
C LEU A 144 -13.73 -10.59 -4.40
N PRO A 145 -12.44 -10.17 -4.36
CA PRO A 145 -11.62 -10.11 -5.57
C PRO A 145 -11.33 -11.48 -6.21
N ILE A 146 -11.32 -12.57 -5.42
CA ILE A 146 -11.21 -13.93 -5.98
C ILE A 146 -12.44 -14.23 -6.82
N SER A 147 -13.64 -13.96 -6.29
CA SER A 147 -14.89 -14.27 -6.97
C SER A 147 -15.08 -13.53 -8.28
N THR A 148 -14.53 -12.31 -8.40
CA THR A 148 -14.63 -11.47 -9.60
C THR A 148 -13.55 -11.79 -10.63
N ASN A 149 -12.32 -12.09 -10.20
CA ASN A 149 -11.17 -12.28 -11.09
C ASN A 149 -10.88 -13.74 -11.47
N TRP A 150 -11.52 -14.73 -10.82
CA TRP A 150 -11.27 -16.15 -11.15
C TRP A 150 -11.39 -16.50 -12.66
N PRO A 151 -12.26 -15.87 -13.49
CA PRO A 151 -12.35 -16.21 -14.90
C PRO A 151 -11.05 -15.96 -15.67
N MET A 152 -10.14 -15.12 -15.15
CA MET A 152 -8.84 -14.85 -15.77
C MET A 152 -7.98 -16.10 -15.91
N PHE A 153 -8.18 -17.15 -15.09
CA PHE A 153 -7.46 -18.42 -15.27
C PHE A 153 -7.80 -19.16 -16.57
N LYS A 154 -8.87 -18.76 -17.28
CA LYS A 154 -9.21 -19.29 -18.61
C LYS A 154 -8.44 -18.62 -19.74
N MET A 155 -7.71 -17.55 -19.45
CA MET A 155 -6.94 -16.81 -20.42
C MET A 155 -5.70 -17.60 -20.86
N THR A 156 -5.53 -17.76 -22.17
CA THR A 156 -4.32 -18.34 -22.75
C THR A 156 -3.31 -17.23 -23.00
N GLY A 157 -2.12 -17.36 -22.41
CA GLY A 157 -1.03 -16.40 -22.58
C GLY A 157 -0.03 -16.87 -23.63
N LYS A 158 0.56 -15.91 -24.35
CA LYS A 158 1.70 -16.10 -25.24
C LYS A 158 2.87 -15.25 -24.80
N LEU A 159 4.08 -15.76 -25.04
CA LEU A 159 5.32 -14.99 -24.89
C LEU A 159 5.62 -14.30 -26.22
N GLN A 160 5.63 -12.98 -26.22
CA GLN A 160 5.99 -12.18 -27.39
C GLN A 160 7.40 -11.63 -27.20
N VAL A 161 8.32 -12.04 -28.07
CA VAL A 161 9.70 -11.54 -28.11
C VAL A 161 9.74 -10.17 -28.79
N GLU A 162 10.41 -9.20 -28.15
CA GLU A 162 10.77 -7.92 -28.77
C GLU A 162 12.17 -8.09 -29.40
N ALA A 163 12.24 -8.14 -30.73
CA ALA A 163 13.50 -8.24 -31.46
C ALA A 163 14.12 -6.85 -31.68
N ASN A 164 15.46 -6.76 -31.64
CA ASN A 164 16.20 -5.50 -31.81
C ASN A 164 16.07 -4.86 -33.20
N ASP A 165 15.65 -5.62 -34.20
CA ASP A 165 15.59 -5.12 -35.57
C ASP A 165 14.28 -4.40 -35.85
N SER A 166 14.40 -3.15 -36.25
CA SER A 166 13.33 -2.25 -36.72
C SER A 166 12.63 -2.71 -38.01
N SER A 167 12.76 -3.98 -38.39
CA SER A 167 12.14 -4.59 -39.57
C SER A 167 10.94 -5.44 -39.14
N PRO A 168 9.71 -4.90 -39.21
CA PRO A 168 8.51 -5.67 -38.92
C PRO A 168 8.31 -6.64 -40.08
N SER A 169 8.30 -7.96 -39.83
CA SER A 169 7.25 -8.89 -40.34
C SER A 169 7.61 -10.37 -40.56
N SER A 170 8.80 -10.92 -40.30
CA SER A 170 9.00 -12.36 -40.66
C SER A 170 10.00 -13.25 -39.90
N ALA A 171 10.66 -12.80 -38.85
CA ALA A 171 11.75 -13.59 -38.22
C ALA A 171 11.41 -14.32 -36.90
N ALA A 172 10.15 -14.41 -36.48
CA ALA A 172 9.82 -14.95 -35.15
C ALA A 172 10.07 -16.47 -34.99
N SER A 173 10.13 -17.25 -36.07
CA SER A 173 10.23 -18.72 -35.95
C SER A 173 11.66 -19.26 -35.81
N ASN A 174 12.69 -18.44 -36.07
CA ASN A 174 14.10 -18.88 -36.06
C ASN A 174 15.02 -18.00 -35.20
N ALA A 175 14.48 -17.10 -34.37
CA ALA A 175 15.29 -16.28 -33.48
C ALA A 175 16.05 -17.19 -32.51
N THR A 176 17.38 -17.12 -32.54
CA THR A 176 18.20 -17.82 -31.56
C THR A 176 18.04 -17.14 -30.21
N SER A 177 18.22 -17.86 -29.10
CA SER A 177 18.09 -17.29 -27.75
C SER A 177 19.04 -16.11 -27.49
N ALA A 178 20.04 -15.90 -28.34
CA ALA A 178 20.96 -14.76 -28.28
C ALA A 178 20.34 -13.43 -28.75
N ASP A 179 19.23 -13.46 -29.51
CA ASP A 179 18.64 -12.28 -30.13
C ASP A 179 17.46 -11.67 -29.34
N VAL A 180 17.00 -12.35 -28.28
CA VAL A 180 15.87 -11.92 -27.43
C VAL A 180 16.34 -10.88 -26.42
N LEU A 181 16.07 -9.58 -26.63
CA LEU A 181 16.46 -8.57 -25.65
C LEU A 181 15.46 -8.54 -24.46
N SER A 182 14.18 -8.52 -24.78
CA SER A 182 13.03 -8.47 -23.86
C SER A 182 11.88 -9.33 -24.40
N PHE A 183 10.98 -9.74 -23.51
CA PHE A 183 9.70 -10.34 -23.92
C PHE A 183 8.56 -9.85 -23.05
N PHE A 184 7.34 -9.98 -23.56
CA PHE A 184 6.11 -9.64 -22.87
C PHE A 184 5.19 -10.85 -22.77
N LEU A 185 4.44 -10.92 -21.68
CA LEU A 185 3.32 -11.85 -21.54
C LEU A 185 2.09 -11.15 -22.11
N TYR A 186 1.46 -11.77 -23.11
CA TYR A 186 0.31 -11.18 -23.79
C TYR A 186 -0.84 -12.18 -23.93
N GLU A 187 -2.06 -11.67 -24.10
CA GLU A 187 -3.23 -12.47 -24.42
C GLU A 187 -3.09 -13.10 -25.80
N GLU A 188 -3.23 -14.42 -25.92
CA GLU A 188 -3.39 -15.02 -27.24
C GLU A 188 -4.71 -14.55 -27.85
N ASP A 189 -4.70 -14.19 -29.15
CA ASP A 189 -5.89 -13.85 -29.93
C ASP A 189 -6.94 -14.97 -29.86
N ASN A 190 -7.80 -14.90 -28.85
CA ASN A 190 -8.89 -15.82 -28.59
C ASN A 190 -10.22 -15.15 -28.91
N ALA A 191 -11.28 -15.95 -28.98
CA ALA A 191 -12.64 -15.44 -29.23
C ALA A 191 -13.16 -14.48 -28.13
N THR A 192 -12.54 -14.48 -26.95
CA THR A 192 -12.95 -13.65 -25.79
C THR A 192 -11.82 -12.71 -25.36
N PRO A 193 -12.02 -11.39 -25.35
CA PRO A 193 -10.99 -10.41 -24.99
C PRO A 193 -10.91 -10.21 -23.47
N TYR A 194 -10.24 -11.11 -22.75
CA TYR A 194 -10.16 -11.08 -21.29
C TYR A 194 -9.46 -9.82 -20.77
N LEU A 195 -8.42 -9.35 -21.44
CA LEU A 195 -7.70 -8.13 -21.04
C LEU A 195 -8.61 -6.90 -21.09
N SER A 196 -9.37 -6.73 -22.17
CA SER A 196 -10.32 -5.62 -22.29
C SER A 196 -11.42 -5.70 -21.22
N ILE A 197 -11.92 -6.91 -20.94
CA ILE A 197 -12.90 -7.13 -19.87
C ILE A 197 -12.31 -6.75 -18.51
N LEU A 198 -11.07 -7.18 -18.21
CA LEU A 198 -10.37 -6.87 -16.97
C LEU A 198 -10.18 -5.35 -16.80
N ILE A 199 -9.65 -4.67 -17.83
CA ILE A 199 -9.44 -3.22 -17.81
C ILE A 199 -10.77 -2.48 -17.60
N CYS A 200 -11.83 -2.88 -18.31
CA CYS A 200 -13.15 -2.28 -18.17
C CYS A 200 -13.69 -2.47 -16.74
N PHE A 201 -13.60 -3.70 -16.21
CA PHE A 201 -14.07 -4.03 -14.87
C PHE A 201 -13.30 -3.27 -13.79
N ASP A 202 -11.96 -3.32 -13.83
CA ASP A 202 -11.11 -2.62 -12.87
C ASP A 202 -11.31 -1.10 -12.96
N THR A 203 -11.46 -0.53 -14.15
CA THR A 203 -11.79 0.88 -14.31
C THR A 203 -13.13 1.23 -13.66
N GLY A 204 -14.17 0.43 -13.92
CA GLY A 204 -15.49 0.62 -13.32
C GLY A 204 -15.45 0.53 -11.80
N VAL A 205 -14.80 -0.50 -11.26
CA VAL A 205 -14.59 -0.69 -9.83
C VAL A 205 -13.80 0.48 -9.23
N SER A 206 -12.76 0.95 -9.91
CA SER A 206 -11.95 2.08 -9.48
C SER A 206 -12.76 3.37 -9.37
N VAL A 207 -13.62 3.67 -10.34
CA VAL A 207 -14.48 4.85 -10.31
C VAL A 207 -15.44 4.79 -9.12
N VAL A 208 -16.08 3.63 -8.90
CA VAL A 208 -16.98 3.42 -7.76
C VAL A 208 -16.25 3.62 -6.43
N PHE A 209 -15.08 3.01 -6.25
CA PHE A 209 -14.29 3.17 -5.03
C PHE A 209 -13.81 4.60 -4.82
N MET A 210 -13.41 5.30 -5.89
CA MET A 210 -13.01 6.70 -5.80
C MET A 210 -14.14 7.57 -5.28
N VAL A 211 -15.36 7.39 -5.79
CA VAL A 211 -16.54 8.13 -5.28
C VAL A 211 -16.78 7.82 -3.80
N VAL A 212 -16.75 6.55 -3.40
CA VAL A 212 -16.93 6.14 -1.99
C VAL A 212 -15.86 6.76 -1.09
N CYS A 213 -14.59 6.70 -1.49
CA CYS A 213 -13.47 7.25 -0.72
C CYS A 213 -13.54 8.78 -0.60
N ILE A 214 -13.93 9.49 -1.67
CA ILE A 214 -14.15 10.94 -1.64
C ILE A 214 -15.24 11.28 -0.63
N VAL A 215 -16.37 10.58 -0.66
CA VAL A 215 -17.49 10.80 0.27
C VAL A 215 -17.04 10.58 1.72
N ILE A 216 -16.34 9.47 2.01
CA ILE A 216 -15.80 9.18 3.36
C ILE A 216 -14.84 10.29 3.81
N ASN A 217 -13.95 10.75 2.93
CA ASN A 217 -13.00 11.82 3.25
C ASN A 217 -13.69 13.16 3.52
N ILE A 218 -14.71 13.53 2.74
CA ILE A 218 -15.51 14.74 2.97
C ILE A 218 -16.16 14.68 4.36
N PHE A 219 -16.75 13.54 4.71
CA PHE A 219 -17.32 13.33 6.04
C PHE A 219 -16.24 13.42 7.13
N ALA A 220 -15.09 12.79 6.96
CA ALA A 220 -14.01 12.80 7.93
C ALA A 220 -13.47 14.21 8.18
N VAL A 221 -13.23 15.00 7.13
CA VAL A 221 -12.81 16.40 7.24
C VAL A 221 -13.89 17.23 7.94
N SER A 222 -15.15 17.04 7.58
CA SER A 222 -16.26 17.80 8.15
C SER A 222 -16.44 17.51 9.64
N THR A 223 -16.41 16.24 10.04
CA THR A 223 -16.47 15.82 11.45
C THR A 223 -15.26 16.33 12.22
N TYR A 224 -14.06 16.24 11.65
CA TYR A 224 -12.83 16.74 12.28
C TYR A 224 -12.90 18.27 12.52
N LYS A 225 -13.31 19.05 11.51
CA LYS A 225 -13.50 20.51 11.65
C LYS A 225 -14.54 20.85 12.72
N TRP A 226 -15.65 20.12 12.73
CA TRP A 226 -16.71 20.31 13.72
C TRP A 226 -16.20 20.05 15.15
N GLN A 227 -15.44 18.98 15.36
CA GLN A 227 -14.83 18.67 16.66
C GLN A 227 -13.80 19.71 17.08
N MET A 228 -12.92 20.15 16.15
CA MET A 228 -11.96 21.21 16.45
C MET A 228 -12.65 22.51 16.89
N ASN A 229 -13.77 22.88 16.24
CA ASN A 229 -14.52 24.08 16.62
C ASN A 229 -15.17 23.94 18.01
N LYS A 230 -15.65 22.75 18.39
CA LYS A 230 -16.14 22.49 19.75
C LYS A 230 -15.03 22.56 20.80
N HIS A 231 -13.85 22.02 20.50
CA HIS A 231 -12.73 21.98 21.46
C HIS A 231 -12.07 23.35 21.70
N LYS A 232 -12.16 24.29 20.75
CA LYS A 232 -11.71 25.69 20.98
C LYS A 232 -12.38 26.33 22.20
N PHE A 233 -13.58 25.85 22.58
CA PHE A 233 -14.30 26.33 23.75
C PHE A 233 -13.78 25.72 25.08
N ASN A 234 -13.09 24.58 25.03
CA ASN A 234 -12.63 23.81 26.20
C ASN A 234 -11.08 23.73 26.24
N GLN A 235 -10.44 24.90 26.33
CA GLN A 235 -9.04 25.19 25.96
C GLN A 235 -7.90 24.51 26.77
N GLN A 236 -8.13 23.40 27.48
CA GLN A 236 -7.16 22.90 28.47
C GLN A 236 -6.59 21.47 28.28
N GLN A 237 -6.88 20.75 27.19
CA GLN A 237 -6.28 19.43 26.93
C GLN A 237 -5.39 19.41 25.69
N ASN A 238 -4.09 19.66 25.92
CA ASN A 238 -3.02 19.65 24.92
C ASN A 238 -2.22 18.33 25.03
N ALA A 239 -2.42 17.37 24.11
CA ALA A 239 -1.43 16.34 23.72
C ALA A 239 -1.95 15.27 22.72
N PRO A 240 -3.16 14.69 22.85
CA PRO A 240 -3.51 13.48 22.08
C PRO A 240 -3.81 13.73 20.58
N ASN A 241 -4.09 14.96 20.17
CA ASN A 241 -4.56 15.25 18.79
C ASN A 241 -3.48 15.12 17.69
N ASN A 242 -2.20 15.10 18.04
CA ASN A 242 -1.13 15.12 17.04
C ASN A 242 -1.01 13.80 16.27
N LEU A 243 -1.13 12.67 16.95
CA LEU A 243 -1.05 11.34 16.32
C LEU A 243 -2.25 11.11 15.40
N GLU A 244 -3.45 11.42 15.87
CA GLU A 244 -4.67 11.29 15.08
C GLU A 244 -4.62 12.14 13.81
N ARG A 245 -4.15 13.39 13.92
CA ARG A 245 -3.94 14.27 12.76
C ARG A 245 -2.93 13.68 11.77
N LYS A 246 -1.80 13.13 12.23
CA LYS A 246 -0.82 12.47 11.36
C LYS A 246 -1.41 11.25 10.65
N LEU A 247 -2.18 10.42 11.36
CA LEU A 247 -2.86 9.25 10.79
C LEU A 247 -3.99 9.62 9.81
N PHE A 248 -4.64 10.77 10.02
CA PHE A 248 -5.59 11.31 9.07
C PHE A 248 -4.89 11.77 7.79
N ILE A 249 -3.76 12.50 7.91
CA ILE A 249 -2.94 12.90 6.76
C ILE A 249 -2.40 11.68 6.01
N TYR A 250 -1.93 10.66 6.72
CA TYR A 250 -1.55 9.36 6.15
C TYR A 250 -2.64 8.83 5.23
N ALA A 251 -3.88 8.77 5.74
CA ALA A 251 -5.00 8.19 5.01
C ALA A 251 -5.38 9.02 3.77
N LEU A 252 -5.29 10.36 3.87
CA LEU A 252 -5.54 11.27 2.75
C LEU A 252 -4.48 11.13 1.65
N ILE A 253 -3.18 11.09 1.99
CA ILE A 253 -2.12 10.94 1.01
C ILE A 253 -2.20 9.55 0.35
N THR A 254 -2.49 8.52 1.14
CA THR A 254 -2.71 7.16 0.62
C THR A 254 -3.87 7.15 -0.38
N PHE A 255 -4.98 7.83 -0.08
CA PHE A 255 -6.08 8.02 -1.02
C PHE A 255 -5.64 8.74 -2.30
N CYS A 256 -4.81 9.79 -2.22
CA CYS A 256 -4.25 10.44 -3.40
C CYS A 256 -3.41 9.48 -4.27
N GLY A 257 -2.67 8.56 -3.65
CA GLY A 257 -1.96 7.49 -4.35
C GLY A 257 -2.91 6.60 -5.16
N HIS A 258 -4.01 6.15 -4.55
CA HIS A 258 -5.04 5.38 -5.26
C HIS A 258 -5.77 6.18 -6.33
N ALA A 259 -6.00 7.47 -6.10
CA ALA A 259 -6.58 8.36 -7.11
C ALA A 259 -5.69 8.44 -8.36
N LEU A 260 -4.37 8.52 -8.17
CA LEU A 260 -3.42 8.51 -9.28
C LEU A 260 -3.46 7.19 -10.06
N ILE A 261 -3.51 6.05 -9.35
CA ILE A 261 -3.68 4.72 -9.97
C ILE A 261 -5.00 4.65 -10.75
N ALA A 262 -6.11 5.14 -10.17
CA ALA A 262 -7.41 5.18 -10.83
C ALA A 262 -7.37 5.99 -12.13
N CYS A 263 -6.73 7.17 -12.10
CA CYS A 263 -6.54 8.01 -13.29
C CYS A 263 -5.75 7.28 -14.38
N LEU A 264 -4.73 6.51 -14.00
CA LEU A 264 -3.97 5.70 -14.94
C LEU A 264 -4.86 4.64 -15.63
N PHE A 265 -5.64 3.86 -14.87
CA PHE A 265 -6.54 2.85 -15.43
C PHE A 265 -7.61 3.46 -16.35
N ILE A 266 -8.20 4.59 -15.95
CA ILE A 266 -9.15 5.33 -16.80
C ILE A 266 -8.47 5.75 -18.11
N GLY A 267 -7.24 6.25 -18.03
CA GLY A 267 -6.45 6.60 -19.21
C GLY A 267 -6.21 5.40 -20.14
N ILE A 268 -5.81 4.25 -19.58
CA ILE A 268 -5.55 3.03 -20.34
C ILE A 268 -6.84 2.55 -21.02
N TYR A 269 -7.97 2.59 -20.30
CA TYR A 269 -9.28 2.24 -20.84
C TYR A 269 -9.66 3.14 -22.02
N ILE A 270 -9.59 4.47 -21.86
CA ILE A 270 -9.90 5.43 -22.94
C ILE A 270 -8.98 5.23 -24.14
N ALA A 271 -7.67 5.01 -23.91
CA ALA A 271 -6.71 4.77 -24.98
C ALA A 271 -6.99 3.46 -25.74
N THR A 272 -7.43 2.42 -25.02
CA THR A 272 -7.80 1.12 -25.60
C THR A 272 -9.07 1.23 -26.45
N GLU A 273 -10.12 1.88 -25.92
CA GLU A 273 -11.39 2.09 -26.65
C GLU A 273 -11.23 2.98 -27.90
N THR A 274 -10.29 3.93 -27.85
CA THR A 274 -9.96 4.78 -29.01
C THR A 274 -8.95 4.14 -29.96
N VAL A 275 -8.55 2.89 -29.71
CA VAL A 275 -7.59 2.12 -30.53
C VAL A 275 -6.25 2.88 -30.70
N ASN A 276 -5.88 3.69 -29.71
CA ASN A 276 -4.64 4.45 -29.72
C ASN A 276 -3.52 3.65 -29.04
N PHE A 277 -2.98 2.66 -29.77
CA PHE A 277 -1.95 1.75 -29.27
C PHE A 277 -0.69 2.46 -28.76
N GLN A 278 -0.32 3.59 -29.37
CA GLN A 278 0.78 4.43 -28.91
C GLN A 278 0.53 4.99 -27.52
N MET A 279 -0.68 5.49 -27.26
CA MET A 279 -1.07 6.00 -25.95
C MET A 279 -1.19 4.86 -24.93
N VAL A 280 -1.73 3.69 -25.31
CA VAL A 280 -1.78 2.51 -24.44
C VAL A 280 -0.37 2.12 -24.01
N SER A 281 0.55 2.01 -24.95
CA SER A 281 1.96 1.71 -24.67
C SER A 281 2.57 2.73 -23.71
N ALA A 282 2.44 4.02 -24.00
CA ALA A 282 2.93 5.10 -23.13
C ALA A 282 2.33 5.05 -21.71
N LEU A 283 1.03 4.77 -21.56
CA LEU A 283 0.42 4.65 -20.23
C LEU A 283 0.90 3.39 -19.50
N LEU A 284 1.06 2.27 -20.19
CA LEU A 284 1.61 1.04 -19.63
C LEU A 284 3.08 1.22 -19.20
N THR A 285 3.88 2.06 -19.85
CA THR A 285 5.24 2.38 -19.35
C THR A 285 5.21 3.10 -18.01
N HIS A 286 4.15 3.88 -17.74
CA HIS A 286 3.98 4.54 -16.46
C HIS A 286 3.41 3.63 -15.36
N TYR A 287 2.86 2.46 -15.71
CA TYR A 287 2.15 1.61 -14.78
C TYR A 287 2.98 1.17 -13.55
N PRO A 288 4.19 0.60 -13.70
CA PRO A 288 4.91 0.07 -12.55
C PRO A 288 5.23 1.14 -11.49
N TRP A 289 5.76 2.30 -11.91
CA TRP A 289 6.15 3.34 -10.95
C TRP A 289 4.94 4.05 -10.33
N VAL A 290 3.85 4.25 -11.09
CA VAL A 290 2.62 4.85 -10.55
C VAL A 290 2.01 3.95 -9.49
N VAL A 291 1.86 2.65 -9.80
CA VAL A 291 1.24 1.71 -8.87
C VAL A 291 2.16 1.47 -7.67
N ASP A 292 3.47 1.26 -7.85
CA ASP A 292 4.42 1.13 -6.72
C ASP A 292 4.35 2.33 -5.80
N THR A 293 4.35 3.54 -6.37
CA THR A 293 4.31 4.77 -5.59
C THR A 293 2.99 4.86 -4.82
N GLY A 294 1.86 4.66 -5.51
CA GLY A 294 0.52 4.78 -4.94
C GLY A 294 0.15 3.70 -3.93
N SER A 295 0.76 2.51 -4.03
CA SER A 295 0.45 1.35 -3.20
C SER A 295 1.48 1.13 -2.10
N VAL A 296 2.68 0.66 -2.46
CA VAL A 296 3.73 0.20 -1.54
C VAL A 296 4.49 1.38 -0.93
N VAL A 297 5.02 2.29 -1.75
CA VAL A 297 5.94 3.35 -1.30
C VAL A 297 5.22 4.31 -0.35
N LEU A 298 4.09 4.88 -0.77
CA LEU A 298 3.38 5.83 0.10
C LEU A 298 2.95 5.15 1.41
N SER A 299 2.42 3.93 1.37
CA SER A 299 1.94 3.24 2.58
C SER A 299 3.05 2.97 3.59
N SER A 300 4.18 2.40 3.15
CA SER A 300 5.28 2.04 4.07
C SER A 300 5.93 3.29 4.66
N TRP A 301 6.29 4.26 3.81
CA TRP A 301 7.03 5.44 4.27
C TRP A 301 6.16 6.38 5.11
N LEU A 302 4.87 6.52 4.78
CA LEU A 302 3.98 7.36 5.58
C LEU A 302 3.66 6.75 6.93
N LEU A 303 3.62 5.42 7.09
CA LEU A 303 3.38 4.81 8.39
C LEU A 303 4.53 5.13 9.36
N LEU A 304 5.76 4.98 8.87
CA LEU A 304 6.98 5.34 9.60
C LEU A 304 7.02 6.83 9.97
N TRP A 305 6.53 7.71 9.09
CA TRP A 305 6.41 9.15 9.36
C TRP A 305 5.30 9.47 10.38
N ALA A 306 4.15 8.80 10.27
CA ALA A 306 2.96 9.14 11.03
C ALA A 306 3.06 8.76 12.52
N SER A 307 3.79 7.70 12.86
CA SER A 307 3.86 7.18 14.23
C SER A 307 5.28 7.16 14.80
N ASP A 308 5.60 8.15 15.63
CA ASP A 308 6.92 8.27 16.27
C ASP A 308 7.23 7.08 17.20
N SER A 309 6.22 6.55 17.90
CA SER A 309 6.35 5.38 18.77
C SER A 309 6.61 4.10 17.98
N PHE A 310 5.95 3.96 16.82
CA PHE A 310 6.17 2.85 15.90
C PHE A 310 7.58 2.87 15.31
N ARG A 311 8.00 4.01 14.75
CA ARG A 311 9.36 4.20 14.25
C ARG A 311 10.41 3.90 15.31
N GLY A 312 10.19 4.37 16.55
CA GLY A 312 11.08 4.08 17.67
C GLY A 312 11.24 2.59 17.95
N LYS A 313 10.16 1.80 17.87
CA LYS A 313 10.23 0.35 18.05
C LYS A 313 10.83 -0.38 16.86
N LEU A 314 10.48 0.02 15.64
CA LEU A 314 11.04 -0.57 14.43
C LEU A 314 12.56 -0.42 14.39
N LEU A 315 13.09 0.78 14.70
CA LEU A 315 14.53 1.01 14.78
C LEU A 315 15.22 0.19 15.90
N LEU A 316 14.53 -0.05 17.02
CA LEU A 316 15.04 -0.89 18.11
C LEU A 316 15.10 -2.37 17.71
N ASP A 317 14.08 -2.87 17.01
CA ASP A 317 13.98 -4.28 16.63
C ASP A 317 15.07 -4.69 15.63
N TYR A 318 15.35 -3.84 14.65
CA TYR A 318 16.34 -4.12 13.60
C TYR A 318 17.75 -3.66 13.93
N ARG A 319 17.99 -3.21 15.18
CA ARG A 319 19.29 -2.76 15.71
C ARG A 319 20.12 -1.97 14.69
N ILE A 320 19.47 -1.12 13.89
CA ILE A 320 20.18 -0.21 12.99
C ILE A 320 21.02 0.64 13.95
N PRO A 321 22.36 0.47 13.97
CA PRO A 321 23.20 1.10 14.97
C PRO A 321 22.87 2.57 14.91
N ARG A 322 22.35 3.10 16.03
CA ARG A 322 21.85 4.48 16.12
C ARG A 322 22.84 5.38 15.42
N ILE A 323 22.51 5.82 14.19
CA ILE A 323 22.89 7.15 13.76
C ILE A 323 22.25 7.99 14.86
N ARG A 324 23.09 8.51 15.77
CA ARG A 324 22.66 9.38 16.87
C ARG A 324 22.04 10.63 16.24
N PHE A 325 20.84 10.51 15.71
CA PHE A 325 19.90 11.61 15.74
C PHE A 325 19.64 11.81 17.22
N GLU A 326 20.41 12.70 17.84
CA GLU A 326 19.98 13.44 19.01
C GLU A 326 18.69 14.17 18.61
N ILE A 327 17.59 13.43 18.56
CA ILE A 327 16.26 13.99 18.70
C ILE A 327 16.30 14.52 20.12
N ARG A 328 16.59 15.82 20.21
CA ARG A 328 16.55 16.63 21.40
C ARG A 328 15.18 16.41 22.02
N ALA A 329 15.08 15.43 22.91
CA ALA A 329 13.92 15.17 23.74
C ALA A 329 13.82 16.30 24.78
N LYS A 330 13.61 17.53 24.29
CA LYS A 330 13.04 18.59 25.10
C LYS A 330 11.61 18.14 25.35
N ASN A 331 11.28 17.85 26.61
CA ASN A 331 9.93 17.62 27.13
C ASN A 331 9.47 16.16 27.21
N CYS A 332 10.33 15.23 27.64
CA CYS A 332 9.78 14.17 28.48
C CYS A 332 9.43 14.82 29.83
N VAL A 333 8.19 15.30 29.96
CA VAL A 333 7.63 15.73 31.23
C VAL A 333 7.67 14.50 32.13
N THR A 334 8.64 14.46 33.03
CA THR A 334 8.59 13.57 34.18
C THR A 334 7.23 13.75 34.83
N PRO A 335 6.47 12.67 35.11
CA PRO A 335 5.20 12.80 35.81
C PRO A 335 5.47 13.62 37.07
N VAL A 336 4.87 14.81 37.13
CA VAL A 336 4.84 15.61 38.35
C VAL A 336 4.19 14.69 39.37
N LYS A 337 4.99 14.20 40.32
CA LYS A 337 4.46 13.51 41.49
C LYS A 337 3.43 14.44 42.09
N GLY A 338 2.17 14.02 42.02
CA GLY A 338 1.08 14.78 42.62
C GLY A 338 1.40 15.02 44.10
N PRO A 339 1.00 16.18 44.66
CA PRO A 339 1.36 16.59 46.03
C PRO A 339 0.89 15.65 47.15
N ASN A 340 0.19 14.55 46.85
CA ASN A 340 -0.28 13.59 47.85
C ASN A 340 0.74 12.53 48.28
N GLU A 341 1.89 12.39 47.63
CA GLU A 341 2.92 11.43 48.09
C GLU A 341 3.90 12.00 49.15
N GLN A 342 3.98 13.33 49.32
CA GLN A 342 4.85 13.93 50.34
C GLN A 342 4.30 13.81 51.76
N ASN A 343 2.98 13.64 51.93
CA ASN A 343 2.37 13.50 53.26
C ASN A 343 2.52 12.09 53.86
N ASN A 344 2.70 11.05 53.04
CA ASN A 344 2.93 9.70 53.58
C ASN A 344 4.35 9.49 54.11
N VAL A 345 5.36 10.16 53.55
CA VAL A 345 6.74 10.05 54.04
C VAL A 345 6.94 10.75 55.41
N ILE A 346 6.17 11.80 55.71
CA ILE A 346 6.20 12.46 57.02
C ILE A 346 5.48 11.62 58.09
N THR A 347 4.42 10.91 57.69
CA THR A 347 3.64 10.09 58.64
C THR A 347 4.39 8.82 59.06
N GLU A 348 5.17 8.20 58.16
CA GLU A 348 6.02 7.06 58.54
C GLU A 348 7.22 7.45 59.43
N ARG A 349 7.82 8.64 59.21
CA ARG A 349 8.90 9.13 60.09
C ARG A 349 8.46 9.45 61.52
N LYS A 350 7.16 9.73 61.75
CA LYS A 350 6.64 9.87 63.12
C LYS A 350 6.38 8.53 63.81
N LYS A 351 6.07 7.46 63.06
CA LYS A 351 5.82 6.14 63.63
C LYS A 351 7.09 5.43 64.10
N GLN A 352 8.26 5.71 63.52
CA GLN A 352 9.54 5.14 63.96
C GLN A 352 10.16 5.78 65.21
N ARG A 353 9.63 6.91 65.72
CA ARG A 353 10.13 7.54 66.97
C ARG A 353 9.39 7.11 68.24
N GLN A 354 8.46 6.16 68.16
CA GLN A 354 7.74 5.61 69.30
C GLN A 354 7.90 4.08 69.36
N MET A 355 9.13 3.58 69.51
CA MET A 355 9.34 2.26 70.07
C MET A 355 10.01 2.43 71.44
N PRO A 356 9.34 2.02 72.55
CA PRO A 356 9.96 1.99 73.86
C PRO A 356 10.97 0.84 73.92
N THR A 357 12.18 1.16 74.38
CA THR A 357 13.17 0.20 74.88
C THR A 357 12.57 -0.55 76.07
N VAL A 358 12.35 -1.85 75.90
CA VAL A 358 12.04 -2.78 76.99
C VAL A 358 13.37 -3.27 77.55
N SER A 359 13.56 -2.99 78.83
CA SER A 359 14.64 -3.45 79.72
C SER A 359 14.42 -4.88 80.20
#